data_AF-A0A4Q7FXQ5-F1
#
_entry.id   AF-A0A4Q7FXQ5-F1
#
_cell.length_a   1.000
_cell.length_b   1.000
_cell.length_c   1.000
_cell.angle_alpha   90.00
_cell.angle_beta   90.00
_cell.angle_gamma   90.00
#
_symmetry.space_group_name_H-M   'P 1'
#
loop_
_entity.id
_entity.type
_entity.pdbx_description
1 polymer ?
#
loop_
_entity_poly.entity_id
_entity_poly.type
_entity_poly.pdbx_seq_one_letter_code
_entity_poly.pdbx_strand_id
1 'polypeptide(L)'
;MFQRLRLISPRALKAASPAPRRELSSVGTVALRTRNGRAYKPAELARAVQDELFPYELNYFREAERLSASLERLDALWINVSQAGAATQEDVLRARESAAMLATARWMYRSAESRGMHRRDDFPARDERERHYITAGGLDEVWSSVRPRADLAYAEAAE
;
A
#
# COMPACT_ATOMS: atom_id res chain seq x y z
N MET A 1 -63.12 -49.80 7.43
CA MET A 1 -62.24 -50.77 6.75
C MET A 1 -61.23 -49.98 5.92
N PHE A 2 -59.95 -49.94 6.36
CA PHE A 2 -58.78 -49.21 5.78
C PHE A 2 -58.92 -47.67 5.69
N GLN A 3 -57.92 -46.82 5.97
CA GLN A 3 -56.51 -46.87 5.58
C GLN A 3 -55.55 -46.25 6.61
N ARG A 4 -54.30 -46.72 6.52
CA ARG A 4 -53.07 -46.28 7.18
C ARG A 4 -52.67 -44.85 6.81
N LEU A 5 -52.14 -44.09 7.77
CA LEU A 5 -51.26 -42.95 7.49
C LEU A 5 -49.88 -43.21 8.10
N ARG A 6 -48.86 -43.21 7.24
CA ARG A 6 -47.44 -43.43 7.58
C ARG A 6 -46.91 -42.24 8.37
N LEU A 7 -46.37 -42.47 9.56
CA LEU A 7 -45.51 -41.50 10.23
C LEU A 7 -44.11 -41.56 9.60
N ILE A 8 -43.69 -40.42 9.04
CA ILE A 8 -42.36 -40.20 8.47
C ILE A 8 -41.39 -39.99 9.64
N SER A 9 -40.33 -40.79 9.70
CA SER A 9 -39.24 -40.65 10.67
C SER A 9 -38.42 -39.37 10.37
N PRO A 10 -38.09 -38.53 11.37
CA PRO A 10 -37.22 -37.40 11.17
C PRO A 10 -35.76 -37.89 10.99
N ARG A 11 -35.23 -37.71 9.77
CA ARG A 11 -33.78 -37.80 9.47
C ARG A 11 -33.03 -36.83 10.38
N ALA A 12 -32.12 -37.36 11.21
CA ALA A 12 -31.17 -36.55 11.95
C ALA A 12 -30.30 -35.72 10.98
N LEU A 13 -30.36 -34.40 11.10
CA LEU A 13 -29.49 -33.48 10.37
C LEU A 13 -28.08 -33.62 10.98
N LYS A 14 -27.16 -34.20 10.21
CA LYS A 14 -25.74 -34.30 10.59
C LYS A 14 -25.19 -32.88 10.68
N ALA A 15 -24.83 -32.42 11.88
CA ALA A 15 -24.19 -31.13 12.09
C ALA A 15 -22.95 -31.03 11.21
N ALA A 16 -22.89 -29.99 10.37
CA ALA A 16 -21.72 -29.70 9.55
C ALA A 16 -20.53 -29.43 10.46
N SER A 17 -19.39 -30.06 10.17
CA SER A 17 -18.15 -29.85 10.90
C SER A 17 -17.78 -28.35 10.90
N PRO A 18 -17.31 -27.79 12.03
CA PRO A 18 -16.89 -26.40 12.07
C PRO A 18 -15.74 -26.19 11.08
N ALA A 19 -15.91 -25.22 10.19
CA ALA A 19 -14.87 -24.79 9.27
C ALA A 19 -13.61 -24.41 10.06
N PRO A 20 -12.39 -24.72 9.55
CA PRO A 20 -11.16 -24.36 10.23
C PRO A 20 -11.14 -22.86 10.48
N ARG A 21 -10.93 -22.47 11.75
CA ARG A 21 -10.70 -21.07 12.14
C ARG A 21 -9.43 -20.60 11.46
N ARG A 22 -9.60 -19.93 10.32
CA ARG A 22 -8.54 -19.21 9.65
C ARG A 22 -8.20 -18.03 10.56
N GLU A 23 -6.96 -17.96 11.05
CA GLU A 23 -6.51 -16.80 11.82
C GLU A 23 -6.56 -15.58 10.91
N LEU A 24 -7.59 -14.75 11.11
CA LEU A 24 -7.72 -13.47 10.44
C LEU A 24 -6.90 -12.47 11.23
N SER A 25 -5.75 -12.06 10.69
CA SER A 25 -5.01 -10.91 11.22
C SER A 25 -5.63 -9.62 10.65
N SER A 26 -5.78 -8.60 11.49
CA SER A 26 -6.17 -7.28 11.01
C SER A 26 -5.01 -6.70 10.20
N VAL A 27 -5.23 -6.39 8.93
CA VAL A 27 -4.19 -5.81 8.05
C VAL A 27 -3.79 -4.38 8.49
N GLY A 28 -4.68 -3.68 9.20
CA GLY A 28 -4.42 -2.33 9.73
C GLY A 28 -3.95 -2.33 11.18
N THR A 29 -2.75 -2.83 11.48
CA THR A 29 -2.20 -2.78 12.86
C THR A 29 -1.59 -1.43 13.23
N VAL A 30 -1.16 -0.66 12.23
CA VAL A 30 -0.45 0.61 12.43
C VAL A 30 -1.29 1.57 13.27
N ALA A 31 -0.69 2.08 14.34
CA ALA A 31 -1.30 2.96 15.33
C ALA A 31 -2.48 2.38 16.16
N LEU A 32 -2.94 1.15 15.87
CA LEU A 32 -4.09 0.53 16.54
C LEU A 32 -3.69 -0.56 17.55
N ARG A 33 -2.52 -1.19 17.38
CA ARG A 33 -1.98 -2.14 18.35
C ARG A 33 -0.50 -1.87 18.57
N THR A 34 -0.14 -1.56 19.80
CA THR A 34 1.25 -1.51 20.25
C THR A 34 1.75 -2.93 20.46
N ARG A 35 2.23 -3.60 19.41
CA ARG A 35 2.72 -5.00 19.54
C ARG A 35 4.08 -5.09 20.23
N ASN A 36 4.81 -3.98 20.27
CA ASN A 36 6.19 -3.86 20.73
C ASN A 36 6.38 -2.86 21.89
N GLY A 37 5.30 -2.32 22.47
CA GLY A 37 5.36 -1.27 23.49
C GLY A 37 5.88 0.10 23.00
N ARG A 38 6.16 0.26 21.70
CA ARG A 38 6.70 1.51 21.13
C ARG A 38 5.57 2.33 20.52
N ALA A 39 5.58 3.62 20.84
CA ALA A 39 4.70 4.59 20.23
C ALA A 39 5.51 5.63 19.45
N TYR A 40 4.90 6.22 18.43
CA TYR A 40 5.51 7.30 17.64
C TYR A 40 4.65 8.55 17.67
N LYS A 41 5.29 9.71 17.50
CA LYS A 41 4.59 10.98 17.35
C LYS A 41 4.25 11.19 15.88
N PRO A 42 2.97 11.43 15.53
CA PRO A 42 2.55 11.61 14.15
C PRO A 42 3.26 12.75 13.43
N ALA A 43 3.47 13.87 14.13
CA ALA A 43 4.12 15.06 13.57
C ALA A 43 5.59 14.80 13.21
N GLU A 44 6.31 14.02 14.02
CA GLU A 44 7.71 13.65 13.75
C GLU A 44 7.79 12.73 12.52
N LEU A 45 6.88 11.76 12.40
CA LEU A 45 6.81 10.89 11.22
C LEU A 45 6.46 11.68 9.94
N ALA A 46 5.43 12.54 10.02
CA ALA A 46 5.04 13.37 8.89
C ALA A 46 6.20 14.27 8.43
N ARG A 47 6.93 14.86 9.38
CA ARG A 47 8.09 15.69 9.07
C ARG A 47 9.20 14.89 8.39
N ALA A 48 9.54 13.71 8.92
CA ALA A 48 10.56 12.85 8.31
C ALA A 48 10.18 12.44 6.88
N VAL A 49 8.91 12.14 6.61
CA VAL A 49 8.42 11.86 5.25
C VAL A 49 8.54 13.10 4.35
N GLN A 50 8.19 14.28 4.85
CA GLN A 50 8.31 15.53 4.11
C GLN A 50 9.77 15.88 3.79
N ASP A 51 10.70 15.62 4.70
CA ASP A 51 12.13 15.85 4.48
C ASP A 51 12.70 14.97 3.35
N GLU A 52 12.07 13.82 3.08
CA GLU A 52 12.39 13.00 1.90
C GLU A 52 11.64 13.46 0.64
N LEU A 53 10.41 13.97 0.77
CA LEU A 53 9.55 14.29 -0.38
C LEU A 53 9.65 15.74 -0.88
N PHE A 54 10.10 16.70 -0.07
CA PHE A 54 10.08 18.12 -0.41
C PHE A 54 11.36 18.66 -1.06
N PRO A 55 12.57 18.12 -0.80
CA PRO A 55 13.77 18.61 -1.47
C PRO A 55 13.61 18.58 -2.99
N TYR A 56 13.93 19.72 -3.61
CA TYR A 56 13.73 19.92 -5.04
C TYR A 56 14.63 18.98 -5.86
N GLU A 57 15.85 18.76 -5.39
CA GLU A 57 16.86 17.93 -6.01
C GLU A 57 16.41 16.47 -6.11
N LEU A 58 15.65 15.96 -5.13
CA LEU A 58 15.10 14.61 -5.15
C LEU A 58 13.96 14.45 -6.15
N ASN A 59 13.17 15.49 -6.39
CA ASN A 59 11.98 15.39 -7.23
C ASN A 59 12.22 15.83 -8.67
N TYR A 60 13.11 16.81 -8.88
CA TYR A 60 13.37 17.42 -10.18
C TYR A 60 14.52 16.71 -10.92
N PHE A 61 15.64 16.44 -10.25
CA PHE A 61 16.83 15.79 -10.81
C PHE A 61 16.95 14.36 -10.28
N ARG A 62 15.92 13.53 -10.45
CA ARG A 62 15.80 12.17 -9.85
C ARG A 62 16.99 11.25 -10.20
N GLU A 63 18.12 11.44 -9.54
CA GLU A 63 19.31 10.61 -9.64
C GLU A 63 19.02 9.27 -8.96
N ALA A 64 19.34 8.16 -9.64
CA ALA A 64 19.02 6.82 -9.16
C ALA A 64 19.58 6.53 -7.76
N GLU A 65 20.80 6.98 -7.48
CA GLU A 65 21.45 6.80 -6.17
C GLU A 65 20.73 7.56 -5.06
N ARG A 66 20.37 8.83 -5.28
CA ARG A 66 19.67 9.64 -4.27
C ARG A 66 18.28 9.11 -3.96
N LEU A 67 17.57 8.66 -5.00
CA LEU A 67 16.26 8.05 -4.85
C LEU A 67 16.35 6.73 -4.08
N SER A 68 17.37 5.91 -4.35
CA SER A 68 17.61 4.65 -3.65
C SER A 68 17.89 4.91 -2.16
N ALA A 69 18.77 5.87 -1.86
CA ALA A 69 19.07 6.27 -0.48
C ALA A 69 17.83 6.80 0.26
N SER A 70 16.95 7.55 -0.42
CA SER A 70 15.69 8.01 0.17
C SER A 70 14.72 6.85 0.43
N LEU A 71 14.60 5.91 -0.51
CA LEU A 71 13.80 4.69 -0.32
C LEU A 71 14.26 3.88 0.88
N GLU A 72 15.57 3.72 1.10
CA GLU A 72 16.12 3.04 2.27
C GLU A 72 15.68 3.73 3.58
N ARG A 73 15.73 5.07 3.65
CA ARG A 73 15.28 5.83 4.83
C ARG A 73 13.78 5.68 5.07
N LEU A 74 12.97 5.74 4.01
CA LEU A 74 11.52 5.51 4.09
C LEU A 74 11.18 4.07 4.52
N ASP A 75 11.90 3.07 4.02
CA ASP A 75 11.73 1.67 4.43
C ASP A 75 12.10 1.47 5.90
N ALA A 76 13.17 2.10 6.38
CA ALA A 76 13.54 2.10 7.80
C ALA A 76 12.47 2.74 8.69
N LEU A 77 11.88 3.86 8.26
CA LEU A 77 10.73 4.46 8.96
C LEU A 77 9.55 3.48 9.03
N TRP A 78 9.25 2.75 7.95
CA TRP A 78 8.14 1.79 7.92
C TRP A 78 8.34 0.65 8.92
N ILE A 79 9.54 0.09 8.97
CA ILE A 79 9.89 -0.96 9.94
C ILE A 79 9.62 -0.49 11.37
N ASN A 80 9.95 0.76 11.69
CA ASN A 80 9.75 1.32 13.03
C ASN A 80 8.26 1.51 13.37
N VAL A 81 7.43 1.93 12.42
CA VAL A 81 6.03 2.34 12.70
C VAL A 81 5.00 1.24 12.45
N SER A 82 5.30 0.25 11.60
CA SER A 82 4.34 -0.80 11.18
C SER A 82 3.76 -1.63 12.35
N GLN A 83 4.52 -1.73 13.45
CA GLN A 83 4.12 -2.44 14.67
C GLN A 83 3.95 -1.51 15.89
N ALA A 84 4.08 -0.20 15.69
CA ALA A 84 4.00 0.80 16.75
C ALA A 84 2.57 1.35 16.92
N GLY A 85 2.24 1.71 18.16
CA GLY A 85 1.01 2.42 18.50
C GLY A 85 1.13 3.93 18.31
N ALA A 86 0.01 4.64 18.37
CA ALA A 86 0.03 6.09 18.57
C ALA A 86 0.52 6.42 20.00
N ALA A 87 1.18 7.56 20.17
CA ALA A 87 1.66 8.02 21.48
C ALA A 87 0.52 8.26 22.48
N THR A 88 -0.61 8.75 21.98
CA THR A 88 -1.83 8.99 22.76
C THR A 88 -3.05 8.50 21.98
N GLN A 89 -4.22 8.40 22.65
CA GLN A 89 -5.48 8.06 21.97
C GLN A 89 -5.92 9.14 20.98
N GLU A 90 -5.66 10.41 21.29
CA GLU A 90 -5.97 11.55 20.43
C GLU A 90 -5.13 11.54 19.15
N ASP A 91 -3.90 11.01 19.24
CA ASP A 91 -2.98 10.90 18.12
C ASP A 91 -3.32 9.80 17.12
N VAL A 92 -4.25 8.88 17.41
CA VAL A 92 -4.51 7.69 16.57
C VAL A 92 -4.84 8.06 15.13
N LEU A 93 -5.68 9.08 14.92
CA LEU A 93 -6.01 9.54 13.56
C LEU A 93 -4.78 10.07 12.84
N ARG A 94 -4.04 10.99 13.47
CA ARG A 94 -2.83 11.62 12.90
C ARG A 94 -1.73 10.59 12.65
N ALA A 95 -1.61 9.61 13.53
CA ALA A 95 -0.67 8.50 13.41
C ALA A 95 -0.96 7.69 12.15
N ARG A 96 -2.23 7.43 11.85
CA ARG A 96 -2.64 6.74 10.62
C ARG A 96 -2.45 7.60 9.38
N GLU A 97 -2.74 8.90 9.44
CA GLU A 97 -2.48 9.85 8.35
C GLU A 97 -0.99 9.85 7.98
N SER A 98 -0.11 10.03 8.96
CA SER A 98 1.34 10.05 8.76
C SER A 98 1.88 8.69 8.26
N ALA A 99 1.33 7.56 8.72
CA ALA A 99 1.66 6.25 8.17
C ALA A 99 1.19 6.07 6.72
N ALA A 100 0.03 6.60 6.36
CA ALA A 100 -0.47 6.58 4.98
C ALA A 100 0.37 7.46 4.05
N MET A 101 0.83 8.62 4.54
CA MET A 101 1.81 9.45 3.83
C MET A 101 3.10 8.66 3.55
N LEU A 102 3.63 7.96 4.56
CA LEU A 102 4.83 7.13 4.40
C LEU A 102 4.62 6.01 3.37
N ALA A 103 3.51 5.26 3.44
CA ALA A 103 3.21 4.21 2.47
C ALA A 103 3.15 4.77 1.03
N THR A 104 2.48 5.91 0.87
CA THR A 104 2.36 6.58 -0.43
C THR A 104 3.72 7.05 -0.96
N ALA A 105 4.57 7.61 -0.10
CA ALA A 105 5.93 8.01 -0.46
C ALA A 105 6.74 6.83 -1.03
N ARG A 106 6.68 5.67 -0.37
CA ARG A 106 7.35 4.43 -0.81
C ARG A 106 6.82 3.95 -2.17
N TRP A 107 5.51 4.04 -2.41
CA TRP A 107 4.91 3.73 -3.72
C TRP A 107 5.36 4.71 -4.81
N MET A 108 5.39 6.00 -4.50
CA MET A 108 5.80 7.04 -5.45
C MET A 108 7.24 6.85 -5.91
N TYR A 109 8.15 6.53 -5.00
CA TYR A 109 9.58 6.40 -5.33
C TYR A 109 9.89 5.07 -6.01
N ARG A 110 9.21 3.97 -5.68
CA ARG A 110 9.34 2.70 -6.42
C ARG A 110 8.66 2.72 -7.79
N SER A 111 7.75 3.66 -8.04
CA SER A 111 7.14 3.90 -9.37
C SER A 111 7.80 5.05 -10.14
N ALA A 112 8.91 5.60 -9.65
CA ALA A 112 9.60 6.67 -10.33
C ALA A 112 10.32 6.16 -11.60
N GLU A 113 9.84 6.59 -12.77
CA GLU A 113 10.51 6.39 -14.05
C GLU A 113 11.18 7.67 -14.57
N SER A 114 12.12 7.48 -15.49
CA SER A 114 12.86 8.50 -16.25
C SER A 114 12.01 9.30 -17.26
N ARG A 115 10.75 9.65 -16.97
CA ARG A 115 9.85 10.33 -17.93
C ARG A 115 9.07 11.50 -17.35
N GLY A 116 8.88 12.53 -18.18
CA GLY A 116 7.97 13.67 -17.93
C GLY A 116 8.72 14.90 -17.42
N MET A 117 8.19 15.56 -16.39
CA MET A 117 8.97 16.51 -15.55
C MET A 117 10.10 15.81 -14.78
N HIS A 118 10.10 14.48 -14.74
CA HIS A 118 11.21 13.66 -14.25
C HIS A 118 12.19 13.43 -15.39
N ARG A 119 13.29 14.19 -15.38
CA ARG A 119 14.47 13.87 -16.18
C ARG A 119 15.39 13.05 -15.28
N ARG A 120 15.66 11.80 -15.69
CA ARG A 120 16.75 11.02 -15.11
C ARG A 120 17.99 11.37 -15.92
N ASP A 121 18.93 12.06 -15.30
CA ASP A 121 20.12 12.56 -15.99
C ASP A 121 21.02 11.42 -16.50
N ASP A 122 20.84 10.20 -15.99
CA ASP A 122 21.51 8.98 -16.44
C ASP A 122 20.86 8.34 -17.69
N PHE A 123 19.60 8.66 -18.03
CA PHE A 123 18.90 8.14 -19.22
C PHE A 123 18.15 9.26 -19.97
N PRO A 124 18.86 10.07 -20.77
CA PRO A 124 18.28 11.26 -21.42
C PRO A 124 17.42 10.97 -22.66
N ALA A 125 17.54 9.78 -23.26
CA ALA A 125 16.79 9.41 -24.46
C ALA A 125 15.39 8.87 -24.12
N ARG A 126 14.34 9.39 -24.77
CA ARG A 126 12.97 8.87 -24.67
C ARG A 126 12.76 7.72 -25.66
N ASP A 127 12.42 6.52 -25.20
CA ASP A 127 11.94 5.42 -26.05
C ASP A 127 10.39 5.41 -26.10
N GLU A 128 9.86 5.32 -27.32
CA GLU A 128 8.42 5.25 -27.59
C GLU A 128 7.77 3.93 -27.12
N ARG A 129 8.56 2.88 -26.92
CA ARG A 129 8.10 1.57 -26.41
C ARG A 129 7.67 1.61 -24.95
N GLU A 130 7.99 2.69 -24.26
CA GLU A 130 7.84 2.79 -22.83
C GLU A 130 6.58 3.61 -22.43
N ARG A 131 5.56 3.59 -23.29
CA ARG A 131 4.22 4.17 -23.03
C ARG A 131 3.35 3.19 -22.25
N HIS A 132 3.65 3.01 -20.97
CA HIS A 132 2.91 2.13 -20.07
C HIS A 132 2.62 2.81 -18.73
N TYR A 133 1.64 2.28 -17.99
CA TYR A 133 1.36 2.70 -16.63
C TYR A 133 2.17 1.86 -15.64
N ILE A 134 2.52 2.43 -14.49
CA ILE A 134 3.03 1.65 -13.35
C ILE A 134 1.91 1.54 -12.32
N THR A 135 1.66 0.32 -11.88
CA THR A 135 0.83 0.05 -10.70
C THR A 135 1.75 -0.27 -9.54
N ALA A 136 1.59 0.39 -8.40
CA ALA A 136 2.33 0.11 -7.18
C ALA A 136 1.37 -0.19 -6.03
N GLY A 137 1.82 -1.01 -5.09
CA GLY A 137 1.01 -1.37 -3.93
C GLY A 137 1.78 -2.20 -2.91
N GLY A 138 1.07 -2.72 -1.92
CA GLY A 138 1.66 -3.43 -0.79
C GLY A 138 2.06 -2.49 0.35
N LEU A 139 2.12 -3.01 1.57
CA LEU A 139 2.45 -2.23 2.77
C LEU A 139 3.80 -2.69 3.33
N ASP A 140 3.88 -3.92 3.83
CA ASP A 140 5.15 -4.47 4.35
C ASP A 140 6.14 -4.73 3.21
N GLU A 141 5.68 -5.47 2.21
CA GLU A 141 6.40 -5.67 0.96
C GLU A 141 5.75 -4.80 -0.12
N VAL A 142 6.49 -3.81 -0.61
CA VAL A 142 6.04 -2.93 -1.68
C VAL A 142 6.41 -3.53 -3.03
N TRP A 143 5.44 -3.64 -3.92
CA TRP A 143 5.63 -4.09 -5.29
C TRP A 143 5.26 -2.99 -6.29
N SER A 144 5.88 -3.05 -7.46
CA SER A 144 5.54 -2.25 -8.64
C SER A 144 5.47 -3.17 -9.85
N SER A 145 4.51 -2.92 -10.73
CA SER A 145 4.35 -3.69 -11.96
C SER A 145 3.98 -2.79 -13.12
N VAL A 146 4.55 -3.09 -14.28
CA VAL A 146 4.23 -2.43 -15.54
C VAL A 146 2.90 -2.94 -16.04
N ARG A 147 1.97 -2.02 -16.29
CA ARG A 147 0.69 -2.27 -16.93
C ARG A 147 0.73 -1.66 -18.33
N PRO A 148 0.61 -2.49 -19.38
CA PRO A 148 0.49 -1.97 -20.74
C PRO A 148 -0.64 -0.95 -20.80
N ARG A 149 -0.38 0.18 -21.45
CA ARG A 149 -1.46 1.05 -21.87
C ARG A 149 -2.25 0.26 -22.91
N ALA A 150 -3.51 -0.07 -22.62
CA ALA A 150 -4.39 -0.51 -23.68
C ALA A 150 -4.43 0.63 -24.69
N ASP A 151 -4.12 0.35 -25.96
CA ASP A 151 -4.36 1.29 -27.04
C ASP A 151 -5.87 1.51 -27.10
N LEU A 152 -6.32 2.47 -26.31
CA LEU A 152 -7.64 3.01 -26.46
C LEU A 152 -7.59 3.77 -27.78
N ALA A 153 -8.03 3.10 -28.84
CA ALA A 153 -8.64 3.74 -29.99
C ALA A 153 -9.87 4.54 -29.50
N TYR A 154 -9.62 5.63 -28.76
CA TYR A 154 -10.48 6.80 -28.74
C TYR A 154 -9.83 7.71 -29.78
N ALA A 155 -10.18 7.56 -31.05
CA ALA A 155 -11.33 8.25 -31.62
C ALA A 155 -11.21 9.75 -31.30
N GLU A 156 -10.53 10.43 -32.21
CA GLU A 156 -10.94 11.72 -32.78
C GLU A 156 -12.44 11.98 -32.58
N ALA A 157 -12.82 12.46 -31.40
CA ALA A 157 -14.20 12.82 -31.04
C ALA A 157 -14.22 13.61 -29.72
N ALA A 158 -13.53 14.74 -29.67
CA ALA A 158 -13.91 15.90 -28.84
C ALA A 158 -13.06 17.11 -29.21
N GLU A 159 -13.64 17.97 -30.06
CA GLU A 159 -13.32 19.36 -30.43
C GLU A 159 -11.97 19.70 -31.06
#